data_AF-A0A3P5X3Y7-F1
#
_entry.id   AF-A0A3P5X3Y7-F1
#
_cell.length_a   1.000
_cell.length_b   1.000
_cell.length_c   1.000
_cell.angle_alpha   90.00
_cell.angle_beta   90.00
_cell.angle_gamma   90.00
#
_symmetry.space_group_name_H-M   'P 1'
#
loop_
_entity.id
_entity.type
_entity.pdbx_description
1 polymer ?
#
loop_
_entity_poly.entity_id
_entity_poly.type
_entity_poly.pdbx_seq_one_letter_code
_entity_poly.pdbx_strand_id
1 'polypeptide(L)'
;MSGAEALTLALPGMLRRQRKAQLWVAVIFATLVTLLYQATGGWQEFSAFILFLPPLALLLARTVSGWLRREQRRQALPILAGAFGLNYAPDNKDFFPGLPAGLLPAGNRTQADHVLEGEFAGAPFRFAAVRVSHMAPSGDASHSPGLLFRGFVLELLSLGLPPKLLIADHLRTRPGQFVGPVLSTEGLTLRAEMNSDGMDYGLWAAPEADLPGARDLLENVTRLAETEGLQLYSLRAEGSAWYLTLRHAPEVFRFSGILAGKARLLADVRGASDEIALAFRLAAGLLRAEQGLAAPALPK
;
A
#
# COMPACT_ATOMS: atom_id res chain seq x y z
N MET A 1 7.78 10.52 21.23
CA MET A 1 6.33 10.88 21.23
C MET A 1 5.57 9.58 21.17
N SER A 2 4.65 9.33 22.10
CA SER A 2 3.89 8.07 22.09
C SER A 2 2.84 8.08 20.96
N GLY A 3 2.46 6.90 20.44
CA GLY A 3 1.39 6.80 19.43
C GLY A 3 0.06 7.41 19.91
N ALA A 4 -0.19 7.41 21.23
CA ALA A 4 -1.35 8.06 21.85
C ALA A 4 -1.31 9.60 21.78
N GLU A 5 -0.12 10.21 21.87
CA GLU A 5 0.06 11.65 21.68
C GLU A 5 -0.13 12.04 20.21
N ALA A 6 0.38 11.23 19.27
CA ALA A 6 0.16 11.44 17.84
C ALA A 6 -1.34 11.36 17.47
N LEU A 7 -2.06 10.40 18.06
CA LEU A 7 -3.51 10.22 17.93
C LEU A 7 -4.31 11.44 18.44
N THR A 8 -3.90 12.02 19.58
CA THR A 8 -4.59 13.18 20.17
C THR A 8 -4.30 14.47 19.42
N LEU A 9 -3.14 14.59 18.77
CA LEU A 9 -2.78 15.75 17.94
C LEU A 9 -3.50 15.75 16.57
N ALA A 10 -3.66 14.59 15.93
CA ALA A 10 -4.27 14.52 14.60
C ALA A 10 -5.81 14.67 14.62
N LEU A 11 -6.47 14.14 15.65
CA LEU A 11 -7.92 14.00 15.69
C LEU A 11 -8.72 15.34 15.64
N PRO A 12 -8.35 16.41 16.37
CA PRO A 12 -9.07 17.69 16.32
C PRO A 12 -9.07 18.31 14.91
N GLY A 13 -7.94 18.21 14.21
CA GLY A 13 -7.79 18.69 12.83
C GLY A 13 -8.72 17.95 11.87
N MET A 14 -8.76 16.62 11.98
CA MET A 14 -9.62 15.77 11.16
C MET A 14 -11.11 16.06 11.39
N LEU A 15 -11.54 16.20 12.65
CA LEU A 15 -12.94 16.53 13.00
C LEU A 15 -13.34 17.91 12.47
N ARG A 16 -12.48 18.91 12.60
CA ARG A 16 -12.75 20.26 12.09
C ARG A 16 -12.95 20.26 10.58
N ARG A 17 -12.11 19.53 9.85
CA ARG A 17 -12.22 19.41 8.38
C ARG A 17 -13.44 18.61 7.94
N GLN A 18 -13.78 17.56 8.67
CA GLN A 18 -15.01 16.81 8.41
C GLN A 18 -16.26 17.69 8.60
N ARG A 19 -16.34 18.46 9.69
CA ARG A 19 -17.45 19.39 9.92
C ARG A 19 -17.54 20.45 8.83
N LYS A 20 -16.39 21.00 8.40
CA LYS A 20 -16.35 21.89 7.23
C LYS A 20 -16.88 21.18 6.00
N ALA A 21 -16.38 20.00 5.66
CA ALA A 21 -16.85 19.24 4.50
C ALA A 21 -18.37 18.99 4.54
N GLN A 22 -18.93 18.62 5.70
CA GLN A 22 -20.37 18.45 5.90
C GLN A 22 -21.15 19.73 5.63
N LEU A 23 -20.65 20.87 6.14
CA LEU A 23 -21.27 22.17 5.92
C LEU A 23 -21.21 22.60 4.45
N TRP A 24 -20.07 22.39 3.79
CA TRP A 24 -19.93 22.66 2.35
C TRP A 24 -20.88 21.81 1.52
N VAL A 25 -21.02 20.52 1.83
CA VAL A 25 -22.00 19.63 1.17
C VAL A 25 -23.42 20.11 1.37
N ALA A 26 -23.79 20.47 2.61
CA ALA A 26 -25.12 20.96 2.92
C ALA A 26 -25.43 22.28 2.19
N VAL A 27 -24.49 23.22 2.16
CA VAL A 27 -24.64 24.51 1.47
C VAL A 27 -24.75 24.31 -0.04
N ILE A 28 -23.86 23.54 -0.67
CA ILE A 28 -23.93 23.30 -2.11
C ILE A 28 -25.24 22.61 -2.48
N PHE A 29 -25.65 21.60 -1.70
CA PHE A 29 -26.90 20.89 -1.95
C PHE A 29 -28.12 21.81 -1.78
N ALA A 30 -28.18 22.62 -0.72
CA ALA A 30 -29.26 23.58 -0.51
C ALA A 30 -29.34 24.60 -1.64
N THR A 31 -28.22 25.21 -2.05
CA THR A 31 -28.17 26.15 -3.17
C THR A 31 -28.66 25.51 -4.46
N LEU A 32 -28.28 24.26 -4.73
CA LEU A 32 -28.68 23.55 -5.94
C LEU A 32 -30.18 23.23 -5.94
N VAL A 33 -30.74 22.81 -4.80
CA VAL A 33 -32.18 22.63 -4.62
C VAL A 33 -32.94 23.95 -4.81
N THR A 34 -32.44 25.05 -4.25
CA THR A 34 -33.06 26.38 -4.41
C THR A 34 -33.05 26.85 -5.87
N LEU A 35 -31.91 26.69 -6.57
CA LEU A 35 -31.80 27.03 -7.99
C LEU A 35 -32.72 26.17 -8.85
N LEU A 36 -32.81 24.86 -8.55
CA LEU A 36 -33.71 23.95 -9.24
C LEU A 36 -35.18 24.37 -9.06
N TYR A 37 -35.57 24.69 -7.82
CA TYR A 37 -36.92 25.17 -7.51
C TYR A 37 -37.24 26.46 -8.26
N GLN A 38 -36.33 27.44 -8.27
CA GLN A 38 -36.51 28.68 -9.02
C GLN A 38 -36.60 28.47 -10.54
N ALA A 39 -35.81 27.53 -11.08
CA ALA A 39 -35.83 27.21 -12.52
C ALA A 39 -37.14 26.53 -12.95
N THR A 40 -37.76 25.73 -12.08
CA THR A 40 -39.01 25.01 -12.37
C THR A 40 -40.28 25.83 -12.20
N GLY A 41 -40.18 27.09 -11.74
CA GLY A 41 -41.32 28.03 -11.67
C GLY A 41 -42.51 27.64 -10.77
N GLY A 42 -42.52 26.44 -10.16
CA GLY A 42 -43.62 25.96 -9.34
C GLY A 42 -43.43 24.53 -8.80
N TRP A 43 -44.26 24.16 -7.83
CA TRP A 43 -44.15 22.89 -7.11
C TRP A 43 -44.46 21.65 -7.95
N GLN A 44 -45.39 21.76 -8.91
CA GLN A 44 -45.78 20.64 -9.78
C GLN A 44 -44.60 20.15 -10.63
N GLU A 45 -43.85 21.07 -11.26
CA GLU A 45 -42.68 20.73 -12.07
C GLU A 45 -41.49 20.30 -11.20
N PHE A 46 -41.26 20.96 -10.05
CA PHE A 46 -40.21 20.57 -9.11
C PHE A 46 -40.38 19.14 -8.58
N SER A 47 -41.63 18.71 -8.36
CA SER A 47 -41.92 17.37 -7.82
C SER A 47 -41.40 16.23 -8.70
N ALA A 48 -41.36 16.44 -10.03
CA ALA A 48 -40.78 15.48 -10.97
C ALA A 48 -39.26 15.30 -10.78
N PHE A 49 -38.57 16.33 -10.27
CA PHE A 49 -37.12 16.29 -10.05
C PHE A 49 -36.69 15.76 -8.68
N ILE A 50 -37.62 15.59 -7.74
CA ILE A 50 -37.31 15.08 -6.39
C ILE A 50 -36.61 13.72 -6.45
N LEU A 51 -36.97 12.87 -7.41
CA LEU A 51 -36.34 11.56 -7.62
C LEU A 51 -34.84 11.65 -7.98
N PHE A 52 -34.38 12.78 -8.54
CA PHE A 52 -32.97 13.00 -8.88
C PHE A 52 -32.15 13.63 -7.76
N LEU A 53 -32.79 14.13 -6.69
CA LEU A 53 -32.09 14.73 -5.55
C LEU A 53 -31.25 13.71 -4.76
N PRO A 54 -31.74 12.50 -4.41
CA PRO A 54 -30.93 11.49 -3.73
C PRO A 54 -29.66 11.06 -4.49
N PRO A 55 -29.71 10.69 -5.79
CA PRO A 55 -28.49 10.31 -6.52
C PRO A 55 -27.51 11.47 -6.66
N LEU A 56 -28.01 12.71 -6.80
CA LEU A 56 -27.16 13.90 -6.83
C LEU A 56 -26.46 14.14 -5.47
N ALA A 57 -27.19 14.03 -4.37
CA ALA A 57 -26.65 14.12 -3.02
C ALA A 57 -25.58 13.04 -2.77
N LEU A 58 -25.83 11.81 -3.23
CA LEU A 58 -24.89 10.70 -3.12
C LEU A 58 -23.61 10.96 -3.91
N LEU A 59 -23.73 11.47 -5.13
CA LEU A 59 -22.58 11.79 -5.98
C LEU A 59 -21.73 12.90 -5.35
N LEU A 60 -22.37 13.95 -4.84
CA LEU A 60 -21.70 15.04 -4.14
C LEU A 60 -21.04 14.58 -2.82
N ALA A 61 -21.72 13.72 -2.06
CA ALA A 61 -21.14 13.12 -0.86
C ALA A 61 -19.92 12.23 -1.21
N ARG A 62 -19.97 11.48 -2.31
CA ARG A 62 -18.87 10.62 -2.77
C ARG A 62 -17.64 11.43 -3.19
N THR A 63 -17.82 12.51 -3.95
CA THR A 63 -16.71 13.38 -4.40
C THR A 63 -16.05 14.08 -3.22
N VAL A 64 -16.83 14.68 -2.32
CA VAL A 64 -16.30 15.36 -1.13
C VAL A 64 -15.67 14.36 -0.16
N SER A 65 -16.25 13.16 -0.01
CA SER A 65 -15.65 12.08 0.78
C SER A 65 -14.27 11.67 0.24
N GLY A 66 -14.12 11.54 -1.09
CA GLY A 66 -12.83 11.23 -1.71
C GLY A 66 -11.77 12.34 -1.52
N TRP A 67 -12.18 13.60 -1.56
CA TRP A 67 -11.30 14.73 -1.20
C TRP A 67 -10.92 14.71 0.28
N LEU A 68 -11.91 14.56 1.17
CA LEU A 68 -11.70 14.56 2.62
C LEU A 68 -10.75 13.45 3.06
N ARG A 69 -10.88 12.24 2.51
CA ARG A 69 -9.97 11.12 2.82
C ARG A 69 -8.53 11.42 2.45
N ARG A 70 -8.29 12.05 1.30
CA ARG A 70 -6.94 12.47 0.87
C ARG A 70 -6.37 13.52 1.82
N GLU A 71 -7.21 14.46 2.21
CA GLU A 71 -6.82 15.59 3.04
C GLU A 71 -6.60 15.19 4.51
N GLN A 72 -7.35 14.19 5.01
CA GLN A 72 -7.12 13.56 6.31
C GLN A 72 -5.80 12.78 6.34
N ARG A 73 -5.50 11.99 5.30
CA ARG A 73 -4.21 11.29 5.15
C ARG A 73 -3.03 12.26 5.20
N ARG A 74 -3.12 13.35 4.44
CA ARG A 74 -2.07 14.40 4.40
C ARG A 74 -1.81 15.06 5.75
N GLN A 75 -2.77 15.05 6.67
CA GLN A 75 -2.56 15.56 8.03
C GLN A 75 -2.07 14.52 9.00
N ALA A 76 -2.69 13.33 8.98
CA ALA A 76 -2.40 12.29 9.97
C ALA A 76 -1.04 11.66 9.72
N LEU A 77 -0.71 11.30 8.48
CA LEU A 77 0.48 10.52 8.17
C LEU A 77 1.81 11.20 8.52
N PRO A 78 2.03 12.52 8.28
CA PRO A 78 3.24 13.18 8.75
C PRO A 78 3.41 13.13 10.28
N ILE A 79 2.31 13.31 11.03
CA ILE A 79 2.33 13.29 12.50
C ILE A 79 2.63 11.87 12.99
N LEU A 80 2.00 10.87 12.38
CA LEU A 80 2.23 9.47 12.70
C LEU A 80 3.67 9.06 12.36
N ALA A 81 4.13 9.36 11.14
CA ALA A 81 5.50 9.09 10.70
C ALA A 81 6.53 9.69 11.69
N GLY A 82 6.36 10.97 12.05
CA GLY A 82 7.23 11.61 13.03
C GLY A 82 7.20 10.97 14.41
N ALA A 83 6.07 10.40 14.83
CA ALA A 83 5.99 9.63 16.09
C ALA A 83 6.84 8.36 16.06
N PHE A 84 7.02 7.76 14.88
CA PHE A 84 7.90 6.62 14.63
C PHE A 84 9.33 7.02 14.23
N GLY A 85 9.65 8.32 14.23
CA GLY A 85 10.97 8.82 13.80
C GLY A 85 11.19 8.73 12.28
N LEU A 86 10.11 8.66 11.49
CA LEU A 86 10.14 8.56 10.04
C LEU A 86 9.83 9.93 9.39
N ASN A 87 10.49 10.18 8.26
CA ASN A 87 10.16 11.24 7.32
C ASN A 87 8.99 10.78 6.42
N TYR A 88 8.08 11.69 6.11
CA TYR A 88 6.92 11.41 5.26
C TYR A 88 6.96 12.24 3.98
N ALA A 89 6.86 11.57 2.84
CA ALA A 89 6.68 12.17 1.53
C ALA A 89 5.33 11.70 0.94
N PRO A 90 4.38 12.61 0.64
CA PRO A 90 3.06 12.23 0.15
C PRO A 90 3.08 11.58 -1.23
N ASP A 91 4.03 11.98 -2.07
CA ASP A 91 4.21 11.50 -3.44
C ASP A 91 5.72 11.61 -3.74
N ASN A 92 6.42 10.48 -3.77
CA ASN A 92 7.87 10.45 -4.04
C ASN A 92 8.10 9.76 -5.39
N LYS A 93 8.29 10.56 -6.44
CA LYS A 93 8.58 10.07 -7.79
C LYS A 93 9.94 9.36 -7.85
N ASP A 94 10.83 9.68 -6.93
CA ASP A 94 12.16 9.09 -6.83
C ASP A 94 12.15 7.75 -6.07
N PHE A 95 10.97 7.28 -5.63
CA PHE A 95 10.83 5.94 -5.04
C PHE A 95 11.11 4.83 -6.07
N PHE A 96 10.55 4.93 -7.28
CA PHE A 96 10.66 3.85 -8.28
C PHE A 96 12.03 3.72 -8.96
N PRO A 97 12.74 4.81 -9.31
CA PRO A 97 14.08 4.70 -9.90
C PRO A 97 15.08 3.93 -9.04
N GLY A 98 14.88 3.88 -7.72
CA GLY A 98 15.72 3.11 -6.79
C GLY A 98 15.37 1.62 -6.69
N LEU A 99 14.25 1.16 -7.25
CA LEU A 99 13.82 -0.23 -7.14
C LEU A 99 14.39 -1.10 -8.28
N PRO A 100 14.74 -2.36 -8.02
CA PRO A 100 15.20 -3.27 -9.05
C PRO A 100 14.11 -3.55 -10.08
N ALA A 101 14.53 -3.70 -11.34
CA ALA A 101 13.63 -4.02 -12.44
C ALA A 101 12.92 -5.37 -12.21
N GLY A 102 11.62 -5.41 -12.53
CA GLY A 102 10.83 -6.62 -12.34
C GLY A 102 10.59 -6.98 -10.88
N LEU A 103 10.55 -6.00 -9.96
CA LEU A 103 10.06 -6.19 -8.60
C LEU A 103 8.51 -6.14 -8.53
N LEU A 104 7.92 -5.30 -9.38
CA LEU A 104 6.49 -5.02 -9.50
C LEU A 104 6.01 -5.39 -10.91
N PRO A 105 4.71 -5.65 -11.11
CA PRO A 105 4.21 -5.95 -12.44
C PRO A 105 4.34 -4.76 -13.38
N ALA A 106 4.55 -5.03 -14.68
CA ALA A 106 4.61 -3.99 -15.70
C ALA A 106 3.23 -3.37 -15.92
N GLY A 107 3.04 -2.14 -15.42
CA GLY A 107 1.86 -1.31 -15.68
C GLY A 107 2.24 0.01 -16.35
N ASN A 108 1.29 0.64 -17.04
CA ASN A 108 1.48 1.97 -17.61
C ASN A 108 1.23 3.10 -16.60
N ARG A 109 0.71 2.77 -15.40
CA ARG A 109 0.56 3.69 -14.29
C ARG A 109 0.99 3.04 -12.98
N THR A 110 2.08 3.57 -12.44
CA THR A 110 2.68 3.16 -11.18
C THR A 110 2.68 4.36 -10.24
N GLN A 111 2.16 4.20 -9.03
CA GLN A 111 2.04 5.27 -8.05
C GLN A 111 2.53 4.78 -6.70
N ALA A 112 3.46 5.52 -6.10
CA ALA A 112 3.94 5.34 -4.74
C ALA A 112 3.32 6.44 -3.88
N ASP A 113 2.21 6.11 -3.25
CA ASP A 113 1.56 7.00 -2.29
C ASP A 113 2.24 6.83 -0.93
N HIS A 114 2.40 7.93 -0.19
CA HIS A 114 2.75 7.89 1.23
C HIS A 114 4.07 7.16 1.53
N VAL A 115 5.16 7.65 0.96
CA VAL A 115 6.50 7.12 1.23
C VAL A 115 6.95 7.55 2.61
N LEU A 116 7.41 6.58 3.40
CA LEU A 116 7.96 6.73 4.73
C LEU A 116 9.44 6.34 4.68
N GLU A 117 10.32 7.21 5.15
CA GLU A 117 11.76 7.02 5.09
C GLU A 117 12.39 7.26 6.45
N GLY A 118 13.38 6.47 6.83
CA GLY A 118 14.08 6.64 8.09
C GLY A 118 15.16 5.59 8.27
N GLU A 119 15.48 5.29 9.52
CA GLU A 119 16.46 4.28 9.89
C GLU A 119 15.83 3.22 10.78
N PHE A 120 16.18 1.96 10.54
CA PHE A 120 15.82 0.84 11.38
C PHE A 120 17.07 0.02 11.70
N ALA A 121 17.37 -0.18 12.98
CA ALA A 121 18.57 -0.86 13.44
C ALA A 121 19.89 -0.30 12.85
N GLY A 122 19.94 1.02 12.59
CA GLY A 122 21.11 1.69 12.00
C GLY A 122 21.22 1.56 10.48
N ALA A 123 20.25 0.91 9.82
CA ALA A 123 20.19 0.80 8.37
C ALA A 123 19.09 1.70 7.79
N PRO A 124 19.35 2.41 6.67
CA PRO A 124 18.32 3.11 5.91
C PRO A 124 17.17 2.19 5.51
N PHE A 125 15.96 2.72 5.66
CA PHE A 125 14.72 1.99 5.48
C PHE A 125 13.70 2.89 4.79
N ARG A 126 13.03 2.35 3.76
CA ARG A 126 11.95 3.03 3.04
C ARG A 126 10.75 2.11 2.87
N PHE A 127 9.57 2.67 3.05
CA PHE A 127 8.31 1.96 2.95
C PHE A 127 7.29 2.80 2.20
N ALA A 128 6.60 2.20 1.24
CA ALA A 128 5.60 2.91 0.44
C ALA A 128 4.35 2.08 0.21
N ALA A 129 3.21 2.77 0.13
CA ALA A 129 1.99 2.20 -0.40
C ALA A 129 2.03 2.28 -1.93
N VAL A 130 2.10 1.14 -2.61
CA VAL A 130 2.24 1.10 -4.07
C VAL A 130 0.98 0.58 -4.72
N ARG A 131 0.58 1.26 -5.80
CA ARG A 131 -0.47 0.82 -6.71
C ARG A 131 0.06 0.77 -8.14
N VAL A 132 -0.21 -0.34 -8.81
CA VAL A 132 0.08 -0.52 -10.24
C VAL A 132 -1.19 -0.89 -10.97
N SER A 133 -1.46 -0.20 -12.07
CA SER A 133 -2.67 -0.42 -12.87
C SER A 133 -2.39 -0.28 -14.37
N HIS A 134 -3.22 -0.94 -15.19
CA HIS A 134 -3.35 -0.65 -16.61
C HIS A 134 -4.45 0.39 -16.85
N MET A 135 -4.13 1.47 -17.54
CA MET A 135 -5.12 2.27 -18.27
C MET A 135 -5.48 1.60 -19.58
N ALA A 136 -6.77 1.63 -19.92
CA ALA A 136 -7.25 1.26 -21.26
C ALA A 136 -6.57 2.15 -22.33
N PRO A 137 -6.31 1.63 -23.54
CA PRO A 137 -5.57 2.33 -24.59
C PRO A 137 -6.28 3.57 -25.15
N SER A 138 -7.60 3.71 -24.98
CA SER A 138 -8.31 4.96 -25.22
C SER A 138 -8.53 5.66 -23.87
N GLY A 139 -8.36 6.98 -23.82
CA GLY A 139 -8.67 7.83 -22.66
C GLY A 139 -10.16 7.85 -22.27
N ASP A 140 -10.88 6.77 -22.55
CA ASP A 140 -12.26 6.56 -22.21
C ASP A 140 -12.34 6.16 -20.73
N ALA A 141 -12.83 7.11 -19.92
CA ALA A 141 -13.02 6.96 -18.49
C ALA A 141 -14.09 5.90 -18.12
N SER A 142 -14.72 5.27 -19.12
CA SER A 142 -15.74 4.24 -18.97
C SER A 142 -15.19 2.88 -18.51
N HIS A 143 -13.94 2.56 -18.87
CA HIS A 143 -13.30 1.32 -18.46
C HIS A 143 -12.48 1.52 -17.18
N SER A 144 -12.85 0.79 -16.13
CA SER A 144 -12.14 0.81 -14.85
C SER A 144 -10.69 0.34 -15.08
N PRO A 145 -9.68 1.09 -14.63
CA PRO A 145 -8.28 0.67 -14.80
C PRO A 145 -8.07 -0.68 -14.12
N GLY A 146 -7.51 -1.64 -14.86
CA GLY A 146 -7.23 -2.98 -14.35
C GLY A 146 -6.15 -2.91 -13.27
N LEU A 147 -6.49 -3.28 -12.03
CA LEU A 147 -5.55 -3.26 -10.91
C LEU A 147 -4.60 -4.47 -11.00
N LEU A 148 -3.32 -4.23 -11.23
CA LEU A 148 -2.29 -5.27 -11.32
C LEU A 148 -1.65 -5.57 -9.97
N PHE A 149 -1.44 -4.53 -9.16
CA PHE A 149 -0.85 -4.65 -7.85
C PHE A 149 -1.37 -3.56 -6.92
N ARG A 150 -1.56 -3.93 -5.66
CA ARG A 150 -1.84 -3.03 -4.56
C ARG A 150 -1.25 -3.62 -3.29
N GLY A 151 -0.46 -2.82 -2.59
CA GLY A 151 0.03 -3.18 -1.27
C GLY A 151 1.24 -2.37 -0.87
N PHE A 152 2.18 -3.03 -0.21
CA PHE A 152 3.36 -2.42 0.39
C PHE A 152 4.60 -2.79 -0.41
N VAL A 153 5.51 -1.83 -0.54
CA VAL A 153 6.89 -2.07 -0.97
C VAL A 153 7.80 -1.57 0.13
N LEU A 154 8.69 -2.44 0.54
CA LEU A 154 9.67 -2.21 1.57
C LEU A 154 11.07 -2.34 0.99
N GLU A 155 11.88 -1.31 1.19
CA GLU A 155 13.30 -1.28 0.89
C GLU A 155 14.05 -1.17 2.21
N LEU A 156 14.93 -2.13 2.48
CA LEU A 156 15.76 -2.16 3.67
C LEU A 156 17.22 -2.35 3.24
N LEU A 157 18.07 -1.37 3.56
CA LEU A 157 19.51 -1.55 3.36
C LEU A 157 19.99 -2.68 4.28
N SER A 158 20.68 -3.65 3.71
CA SER A 158 21.31 -4.71 4.49
C SER A 158 22.53 -4.15 5.21
N LEU A 159 22.82 -4.70 6.40
CA LEU A 159 24.08 -4.44 7.11
C LEU A 159 25.27 -5.15 6.45
N GLY A 160 25.01 -6.09 5.53
CA GLY A 160 26.00 -6.80 4.73
C GLY A 160 25.73 -6.70 3.22
N LEU A 161 26.41 -7.55 2.44
CA LEU A 161 26.15 -7.74 1.02
C LEU A 161 25.23 -8.96 0.86
N PRO A 162 23.91 -8.78 0.73
CA PRO A 162 23.01 -9.90 0.60
C PRO A 162 23.25 -10.63 -0.74
N PRO A 163 23.11 -11.96 -0.77
CA PRO A 163 23.27 -12.73 -1.98
C PRO A 163 22.17 -12.37 -2.99
N LYS A 164 22.52 -12.28 -4.28
CA LYS A 164 21.54 -12.00 -5.32
C LYS A 164 20.49 -13.12 -5.38
N LEU A 165 19.27 -12.83 -4.95
CA LEU A 165 18.17 -13.79 -4.89
C LEU A 165 16.80 -13.17 -5.13
N LEU A 166 15.84 -14.04 -5.46
CA LEU A 166 14.44 -13.74 -5.68
C LEU A 166 13.59 -14.84 -5.02
N ILE A 167 12.62 -14.45 -4.21
CA ILE A 167 11.51 -15.30 -3.77
C ILE A 167 10.25 -14.79 -4.44
N ALA A 168 9.51 -15.68 -5.09
CA ALA A 168 8.27 -15.35 -5.76
C ALA A 168 7.41 -16.59 -6.02
N ASP A 169 6.15 -16.35 -6.34
CA ASP A 169 5.24 -17.38 -6.84
C ASP A 169 5.68 -17.86 -8.25
N HIS A 170 5.71 -19.18 -8.46
CA HIS A 170 6.03 -19.84 -9.73
C HIS A 170 5.17 -19.35 -10.90
N LEU A 171 3.90 -19.02 -10.66
CA LEU A 171 3.03 -18.49 -11.72
C LEU A 171 3.50 -17.14 -12.25
N ARG A 172 4.29 -16.40 -11.46
CA ARG A 172 4.80 -15.06 -11.83
C ARG A 172 6.19 -15.08 -12.43
N THR A 173 6.93 -16.17 -12.22
CA THR A 173 8.27 -16.38 -12.79
C THR A 173 8.26 -17.17 -14.09
N ARG A 174 7.17 -17.89 -14.39
CA ARG A 174 6.98 -18.56 -15.69
C ARG A 174 6.48 -17.59 -16.76
N PRO A 175 6.98 -17.68 -18.01
CA PRO A 175 6.33 -17.03 -19.14
C PRO A 175 4.90 -17.58 -19.29
N GLY A 176 3.90 -16.71 -19.20
CA GLY A 176 2.51 -17.08 -19.50
C GLY A 176 2.25 -17.16 -21.01
N GLN A 177 1.14 -17.78 -21.41
CA GLN A 177 0.75 -17.97 -22.82
C GLN A 177 0.54 -16.68 -23.63
N PHE A 178 0.42 -15.50 -22.99
CA PHE A 178 0.17 -14.24 -23.72
C PHE A 178 0.90 -12.99 -23.19
N VAL A 179 1.67 -13.11 -22.09
CA VAL A 179 2.50 -12.03 -21.54
C VAL A 179 3.69 -12.73 -20.89
N GLY A 180 4.93 -12.27 -21.17
CA GLY A 180 6.15 -12.84 -20.60
C GLY A 180 6.16 -12.86 -19.06
N PRO A 181 7.19 -13.45 -18.44
CA PRO A 181 7.25 -13.56 -16.98
C PRO A 181 7.18 -12.17 -16.34
N VAL A 182 6.30 -12.03 -15.35
CA VAL A 182 6.09 -10.76 -14.62
C VAL A 182 7.34 -10.42 -13.80
N LEU A 183 8.07 -11.45 -13.34
CA LEU A 183 9.32 -11.36 -12.59
C LEU A 183 10.39 -12.20 -13.32
N SER A 184 11.51 -11.57 -13.69
CA SER A 184 12.61 -12.27 -14.38
C SER A 184 13.45 -13.10 -13.40
N THR A 185 13.66 -14.38 -13.73
CA THR A 185 14.60 -15.29 -13.05
C THR A 185 15.90 -15.47 -13.85
N GLU A 186 16.17 -14.61 -14.83
CA GLU A 186 17.34 -14.73 -15.69
C GLU A 186 18.64 -14.66 -14.89
N GLY A 187 19.54 -15.63 -15.12
CA GLY A 187 20.78 -15.76 -14.36
C GLY A 187 20.61 -16.28 -12.92
N LEU A 188 19.42 -16.75 -12.53
CA LEU A 188 19.17 -17.36 -11.23
C LEU A 188 18.79 -18.85 -11.38
N THR A 189 19.15 -19.64 -10.38
CA THR A 189 18.85 -21.07 -10.28
C THR A 189 17.93 -21.32 -9.10
N LEU A 190 16.93 -22.21 -9.28
CA LEU A 190 16.02 -22.58 -8.21
C LEU A 190 16.79 -23.34 -7.12
N ARG A 191 16.67 -22.89 -5.87
CA ARG A 191 17.37 -23.46 -4.70
C ARG A 191 16.43 -24.12 -3.70
N ALA A 192 15.23 -23.58 -3.57
CA ALA A 192 14.19 -24.11 -2.68
C ALA A 192 12.81 -23.81 -3.26
N GLU A 193 11.84 -24.63 -2.90
CA GLU A 193 10.44 -24.48 -3.27
C GLU A 193 9.55 -24.88 -2.09
N MET A 194 8.40 -24.22 -1.97
CA MET A 194 7.38 -24.57 -0.99
C MET A 194 5.98 -24.21 -1.48
N ASN A 195 4.99 -24.97 -1.05
CA ASN A 195 3.59 -24.60 -1.21
C ASN A 195 3.09 -24.00 0.11
N SER A 196 2.44 -22.83 0.04
CA SER A 196 1.79 -22.18 1.18
C SER A 196 0.54 -21.45 0.75
N ASP A 197 -0.57 -21.64 1.47
CA ASP A 197 -1.87 -21.01 1.21
C ASP A 197 -2.34 -21.14 -0.25
N GLY A 198 -2.09 -22.32 -0.86
CA GLY A 198 -2.46 -22.60 -2.25
C GLY A 198 -1.58 -21.92 -3.31
N MET A 199 -0.46 -21.32 -2.90
CA MET A 199 0.53 -20.67 -3.77
C MET A 199 1.85 -21.45 -3.75
N ASP A 200 2.45 -21.64 -4.92
CA ASP A 200 3.75 -22.32 -5.06
C ASP A 200 4.86 -21.28 -5.12
N TYR A 201 5.60 -21.11 -4.02
CA TYR A 201 6.74 -20.19 -3.94
C TYR A 201 8.05 -20.90 -4.26
N GLY A 202 8.88 -20.25 -5.06
CA GLY A 202 10.27 -20.64 -5.31
C GLY A 202 11.26 -19.62 -4.75
N LEU A 203 12.44 -20.08 -4.40
CA LEU A 203 13.62 -19.26 -4.14
C LEU A 203 14.63 -19.50 -5.25
N TRP A 204 14.89 -18.46 -6.04
CA TRP A 204 15.91 -18.43 -7.07
C TRP A 204 17.11 -17.61 -6.59
N ALA A 205 18.32 -18.10 -6.79
CA ALA A 205 19.55 -17.38 -6.42
C ALA A 205 20.63 -17.54 -7.47
N ALA A 206 21.63 -16.66 -7.44
CA ALA A 206 22.79 -16.77 -8.31
C ALA A 206 23.47 -18.16 -8.18
N PRO A 207 24.05 -18.71 -9.26
CA PRO A 207 24.74 -20.01 -9.23
C PRO A 207 25.84 -20.08 -8.17
N GLU A 208 26.51 -18.96 -7.93
CA GLU A 208 27.63 -18.81 -6.98
C GLU A 208 27.16 -18.64 -5.52
N ALA A 209 25.87 -18.37 -5.29
CA ALA A 209 25.35 -18.07 -3.96
C ALA A 209 25.18 -19.37 -3.14
N ASP A 210 25.95 -19.49 -2.06
CA ASP A 210 25.77 -20.53 -1.05
C ASP A 210 24.65 -20.11 -0.08
N LEU A 211 23.59 -20.90 -0.03
CA LEU A 211 22.37 -20.60 0.74
C LEU A 211 21.94 -21.85 1.53
N PRO A 212 22.71 -22.28 2.55
CA PRO A 212 22.39 -23.47 3.34
C PRO A 212 21.02 -23.36 4.03
N GLY A 213 20.59 -22.13 4.35
CA GLY A 213 19.28 -21.81 4.93
C GLY A 213 18.21 -21.40 3.92
N ALA A 214 18.34 -21.71 2.62
CA ALA A 214 17.39 -21.26 1.59
C ALA A 214 15.92 -21.62 1.90
N ARG A 215 15.68 -22.85 2.36
CA ARG A 215 14.32 -23.31 2.70
C ARG A 215 13.76 -22.58 3.93
N ASP A 216 14.58 -22.38 4.95
CA ASP A 216 14.16 -21.69 6.17
C ASP A 216 13.89 -20.19 5.89
N LEU A 217 14.69 -19.55 5.03
CA LEU A 217 14.41 -18.19 4.55
C LEU A 217 13.05 -18.12 3.86
N LEU A 218 12.82 -19.04 2.92
CA LEU A 218 11.57 -19.12 2.16
C LEU A 218 10.36 -19.28 3.10
N GLU A 219 10.46 -20.21 4.05
CA GLU A 219 9.42 -20.46 5.05
C GLU A 219 9.17 -19.25 5.96
N ASN A 220 10.24 -18.64 6.48
CA ASN A 220 10.14 -17.51 7.41
C ASN A 220 9.56 -16.26 6.75
N VAL A 221 9.98 -15.93 5.52
CA VAL A 221 9.47 -14.75 4.79
C VAL A 221 8.01 -14.94 4.41
N THR A 222 7.62 -16.14 3.96
CA THR A 222 6.23 -16.41 3.58
C THR A 222 5.32 -16.41 4.81
N ARG A 223 5.75 -17.05 5.92
CA ARG A 223 5.04 -17.02 7.21
C ARG A 223 4.92 -15.59 7.77
N LEU A 224 5.96 -14.76 7.64
CA LEU A 224 5.94 -13.37 8.09
C LEU A 224 4.86 -12.57 7.37
N ALA A 225 4.64 -12.78 6.07
CA ALA A 225 3.54 -12.15 5.34
C ALA A 225 2.18 -12.68 5.80
N GLU A 226 2.04 -14.00 5.89
CA GLU A 226 0.76 -14.67 6.22
C GLU A 226 0.26 -14.35 7.63
N THR A 227 1.15 -14.30 8.62
CA THR A 227 0.82 -13.95 10.01
C THR A 227 0.24 -12.54 10.15
N GLU A 228 0.56 -11.65 9.22
CA GLU A 228 0.05 -10.28 9.14
C GLU A 228 -1.15 -10.15 8.18
N GLY A 229 -1.68 -11.27 7.67
CA GLY A 229 -2.80 -11.29 6.72
C GLY A 229 -2.45 -10.71 5.34
N LEU A 230 -1.16 -10.69 5.00
CA LEU A 230 -0.63 -10.21 3.74
C LEU A 230 -0.23 -11.38 2.83
N GLN A 231 -0.28 -11.14 1.52
CA GLN A 231 0.23 -12.11 0.55
C GLN A 231 1.60 -11.67 0.04
N LEU A 232 2.60 -12.54 0.14
CA LEU A 232 3.91 -12.27 -0.44
C LEU A 232 3.79 -12.11 -1.97
N TYR A 233 4.23 -10.97 -2.49
CA TYR A 233 4.28 -10.76 -3.93
C TYR A 233 5.62 -11.17 -4.52
N SER A 234 6.69 -10.63 -3.95
CA SER A 234 8.08 -11.01 -4.20
C SER A 234 8.97 -10.50 -3.07
N LEU A 235 10.08 -11.20 -2.80
CA LEU A 235 11.23 -10.67 -2.06
C LEU A 235 12.42 -10.74 -2.99
N ARG A 236 13.17 -9.65 -3.13
CA ARG A 236 14.39 -9.61 -3.94
C ARG A 236 15.53 -9.05 -3.12
N ALA A 237 16.70 -9.65 -3.20
CA ALA A 237 17.92 -9.08 -2.67
C ALA A 237 18.86 -8.78 -3.84
N GLU A 238 19.25 -7.51 -3.95
CA GLU A 238 20.14 -7.06 -5.02
C GLU A 238 20.96 -5.86 -4.58
N GLY A 239 22.27 -5.92 -4.82
CA GLY A 239 23.20 -4.92 -4.31
C GLY A 239 23.30 -4.99 -2.79
N SER A 240 23.08 -3.86 -2.12
CA SER A 240 23.15 -3.72 -0.66
C SER A 240 21.78 -3.67 0.00
N ALA A 241 20.70 -4.06 -0.67
CA ALA A 241 19.34 -3.89 -0.15
C ALA A 241 18.45 -5.10 -0.39
N TRP A 242 17.49 -5.26 0.52
CA TRP A 242 16.37 -6.15 0.41
C TRP A 242 15.12 -5.38 0.00
N TYR A 243 14.37 -5.94 -0.94
CA TYR A 243 13.14 -5.39 -1.47
C TYR A 243 12.01 -6.38 -1.25
N LEU A 244 11.16 -6.12 -0.26
CA LEU A 244 10.01 -6.94 0.06
C LEU A 244 8.75 -6.28 -0.49
N THR A 245 8.00 -7.01 -1.31
CA THR A 245 6.71 -6.56 -1.83
C THR A 245 5.59 -7.48 -1.35
N LEU A 246 4.56 -6.87 -0.78
CA LEU A 246 3.43 -7.56 -0.19
C LEU A 246 2.15 -7.03 -0.79
N ARG A 247 1.25 -7.94 -1.19
CA ARG A 247 -0.12 -7.59 -1.57
C ARG A 247 -0.96 -7.38 -0.33
N HIS A 248 -1.69 -6.28 -0.33
CA HIS A 248 -2.65 -5.92 0.70
C HIS A 248 -3.98 -5.56 0.01
N ALA A 249 -5.00 -6.38 0.21
CA ALA A 249 -6.30 -6.21 -0.45
C ALA A 249 -7.00 -4.88 -0.05
N PRO A 250 -6.99 -4.46 1.23
CA PRO A 250 -7.52 -3.16 1.64
C PRO A 250 -6.72 -1.97 1.07
N GLU A 251 -7.31 -0.77 1.18
CA GLU A 251 -6.54 0.47 0.98
C GLU A 251 -5.53 0.62 2.10
N VAL A 252 -4.25 0.68 1.74
CA VAL A 252 -3.19 1.12 2.65
C VAL A 252 -3.48 2.55 3.08
N PHE A 253 -3.35 2.82 4.37
CA PHE A 253 -3.71 4.06 5.05
C PHE A 253 -5.15 4.46 4.80
N ARG A 254 -6.09 3.54 5.09
CA ARG A 254 -7.52 3.80 4.89
C ARG A 254 -8.03 4.82 5.91
N PHE A 255 -8.61 5.90 5.39
CA PHE A 255 -9.39 6.85 6.18
C PHE A 255 -10.86 6.87 5.76
N SER A 256 -11.73 7.11 6.72
CA SER A 256 -13.17 7.17 6.54
C SER A 256 -13.61 8.52 5.95
N GLY A 257 -14.80 8.51 5.35
CA GLY A 257 -15.34 9.67 4.65
C GLY A 257 -16.11 10.64 5.54
N ILE A 258 -16.91 11.48 4.89
CA ILE A 258 -17.67 12.59 5.49
C ILE A 258 -18.68 12.18 6.58
N LEU A 259 -19.10 10.91 6.63
CA LEU A 259 -20.09 10.39 7.60
C LEU A 259 -19.44 9.69 8.81
N ALA A 260 -18.11 9.72 8.94
CA ALA A 260 -17.41 9.01 10.01
C ALA A 260 -17.63 9.65 11.40
N GLY A 261 -18.03 8.89 12.41
CA GLY A 261 -18.00 9.39 13.79
C GLY A 261 -16.58 9.51 14.35
N LYS A 262 -16.42 10.19 15.50
CA LYS A 262 -15.12 10.30 16.23
C LYS A 262 -14.46 8.93 16.44
N ALA A 263 -15.22 7.92 16.85
CA ALA A 263 -14.72 6.57 17.08
C ALA A 263 -14.13 5.95 15.80
N ARG A 264 -14.75 6.20 14.65
CA ARG A 264 -14.30 5.67 13.36
C ARG A 264 -13.04 6.37 12.86
N LEU A 265 -12.95 7.69 13.03
CA LEU A 265 -11.70 8.42 12.74
C LEU A 265 -10.55 7.97 13.64
N LEU A 266 -10.82 7.72 14.93
CA LEU A 266 -9.81 7.14 15.84
C LEU A 266 -9.36 5.76 15.38
N ALA A 267 -10.28 4.91 14.93
CA ALA A 267 -9.96 3.61 14.37
C ALA A 267 -9.13 3.73 13.08
N ASP A 268 -9.40 4.71 12.22
CA ASP A 268 -8.61 4.96 11.01
C ASP A 268 -7.16 5.36 11.36
N VAL A 269 -6.97 6.25 12.34
CA VAL A 269 -5.61 6.68 12.76
C VAL A 269 -4.87 5.53 13.44
N ARG A 270 -5.55 4.70 14.24
CA ARG A 270 -4.97 3.47 14.81
C ARG A 270 -4.57 2.49 13.72
N GLY A 271 -5.44 2.20 12.77
CA GLY A 271 -5.13 1.34 11.63
C GLY A 271 -3.94 1.84 10.83
N ALA A 272 -3.84 3.15 10.57
CA ALA A 272 -2.67 3.72 9.92
C ALA A 272 -1.39 3.58 10.77
N SER A 273 -1.48 3.70 12.10
CA SER A 273 -0.34 3.47 13.00
C SER A 273 0.07 2.00 13.02
N ASP A 274 -0.90 1.08 12.99
CA ASP A 274 -0.67 -0.36 12.94
C ASP A 274 0.00 -0.78 11.63
N GLU A 275 -0.36 -0.14 10.51
CA GLU A 275 0.28 -0.33 9.20
C GLU A 275 1.73 0.21 9.18
N ILE A 276 2.04 1.30 9.89
CA ILE A 276 3.43 1.76 10.05
C ILE A 276 4.21 0.78 10.95
N ALA A 277 3.62 0.35 12.06
CA ALA A 277 4.24 -0.62 12.96
C ALA A 277 4.48 -1.98 12.27
N LEU A 278 3.59 -2.37 11.36
CA LEU A 278 3.74 -3.53 10.51
C LEU A 278 5.02 -3.44 9.66
N ALA A 279 5.30 -2.28 9.06
CA ALA A 279 6.53 -2.07 8.28
C ALA A 279 7.80 -2.39 9.10
N PHE A 280 7.83 -1.98 10.38
CA PHE A 280 8.93 -2.32 11.30
C PHE A 280 8.98 -3.80 11.67
N ARG A 281 7.83 -4.45 11.90
CA ARG A 281 7.78 -5.90 12.15
C ARG A 281 8.30 -6.69 10.96
N LEU A 282 7.93 -6.28 9.74
CA LEU A 282 8.41 -6.86 8.49
C LEU A 282 9.93 -6.67 8.34
N ALA A 283 10.45 -5.47 8.60
CA ALA A 283 11.87 -5.18 8.58
C ALA A 283 12.65 -6.06 9.58
N ALA A 284 12.16 -6.16 10.82
CA ALA A 284 12.74 -6.97 11.86
C ALA A 284 12.73 -8.47 11.50
N GLY A 285 11.63 -8.95 10.95
CA GLY A 285 11.51 -10.33 10.48
C GLY A 285 12.48 -10.64 9.35
N LEU A 286 12.66 -9.70 8.41
CA LEU A 286 13.59 -9.84 7.30
C LEU A 286 15.05 -9.87 7.75
N LEU A 287 15.46 -8.99 8.68
CA LEU A 287 16.81 -9.01 9.26
C LEU A 287 17.08 -10.31 10.04
N ARG A 288 16.08 -10.83 10.76
CA ARG A 288 16.22 -12.14 11.45
C ARG A 288 16.38 -13.28 10.44
N ALA A 289 15.63 -13.24 9.34
CA ALA A 289 15.72 -14.24 8.29
C ALA A 289 17.08 -14.17 7.56
N GLU A 290 17.62 -12.97 7.35
CA GLU A 290 18.98 -12.74 6.85
C GLU A 290 20.05 -13.30 7.79
N GLN A 291 19.92 -13.10 9.11
CA GLN A 291 20.84 -13.70 10.08
C GLN A 291 20.80 -15.24 10.04
N GLY A 292 19.62 -15.82 9.83
CA GLY A 292 19.43 -17.26 9.67
C GLY A 292 20.08 -17.84 8.41
N LEU A 293 20.22 -17.06 7.35
CA LEU A 293 20.94 -17.45 6.13
C LEU A 293 22.45 -17.60 6.35
N ALA A 294 23.03 -16.77 7.24
CA ALA A 294 24.46 -16.76 7.54
C ALA A 294 24.87 -17.79 8.60
N ALA A 295 23.91 -18.39 9.32
CA ALA A 295 24.17 -19.42 10.31
C ALA A 295 24.17 -20.82 9.68
N PRO A 296 25.13 -21.71 10.01
CA PRO A 296 25.07 -23.09 9.57
C PRO A 296 23.78 -23.74 10.11
N ALA A 297 23.06 -24.47 9.25
CA ALA A 297 21.86 -25.19 9.63
C ALA A 297 22.16 -26.07 10.85
N LEU A 298 21.53 -25.78 11.99
CA LEU A 298 21.62 -26.65 13.15
C LEU A 298 20.97 -28.00 12.77
N PRO A 299 21.63 -29.14 13.03
CA PRO A 299 21.02 -30.44 12.81
C PRO A 299 19.76 -30.55 13.66
N LYS A 300 18.64 -30.92 13.02
CA LYS A 300 17.37 -31.25 13.68
C LYS A 300 17.50 -32.52 14.51
#